data_AF-A0A7Y2VNC5-F1
#
_entry.id   AF-A0A7Y2VNC5-F1
#
_cell.length_a   1.000
_cell.length_b   1.000
_cell.length_c   1.000
_cell.angle_alpha   90.00
_cell.angle_beta   90.00
_cell.angle_gamma   90.00
#
_symmetry.space_group_name_H-M   'P 1'
#
loop_
_entity.id
_entity.type
_entity.pdbx_description
1 polymer ?
#
loop_
_entity_poly.entity_id
_entity_poly.type
_entity_poly.pdbx_seq_one_letter_code
_entity_poly.pdbx_strand_id
1 'polypeptide(L)'
;GLFTVNQVASDFLERAHQTAAKYPLEDSEFKAVGLNEQYLDGFKAPYVAESQIKIGCSYKNHYLLEENGCILVIGAVEHIYFPDHIQDTDGFLELDKINTMAAMGQDGYALPKFLGRLSYARPESKPHFIKNGA
;
A
#
# COMPACT_ATOMS: atom_id res chain seq x y z
N GLY A 1 -18.59 -6.26 -3.78
CA GLY A 1 -18.16 -5.23 -2.81
C GLY A 1 -17.06 -4.39 -3.42
N LEU A 2 -16.81 -3.21 -2.86
CA LEU A 2 -15.67 -2.35 -3.20
C LEU A 2 -14.84 -2.12 -1.93
N PHE A 3 -13.53 -2.03 -2.06
CA PHE A 3 -12.63 -1.68 -0.96
C PHE A 3 -11.42 -0.92 -1.50
N THR A 4 -10.69 -0.23 -0.62
CA THR A 4 -9.46 0.48 -0.99
C THR A 4 -8.28 -0.09 -0.22
N VAL A 5 -7.11 -0.09 -0.83
CA VAL A 5 -5.83 -0.40 -0.20
C VAL A 5 -4.99 0.85 -0.27
N ASN A 6 -4.54 1.34 0.90
CA ASN A 6 -3.88 2.63 1.04
C ASN A 6 -2.51 2.40 1.64
N GLN A 7 -1.45 2.84 0.95
CA GLN A 7 -0.09 2.71 1.43
C GLN A 7 0.13 3.62 2.63
N VAL A 8 0.66 3.07 3.73
CA VAL A 8 1.01 3.83 4.93
C VAL A 8 2.37 4.52 4.73
N ALA A 9 2.42 5.81 5.05
CA ALA A 9 3.64 6.61 5.07
C ALA A 9 3.95 7.09 6.49
N SER A 10 5.19 7.54 6.71
CA SER A 10 5.70 7.88 8.04
C SER A 10 4.91 8.97 8.77
N ASP A 11 4.31 9.91 8.03
CA ASP A 11 3.58 11.08 8.52
C ASP A 11 2.24 10.75 9.18
N PHE A 12 1.67 9.58 8.91
CA PHE A 12 0.44 9.11 9.56
C PHE A 12 0.55 7.70 10.15
N LEU A 13 1.78 7.19 10.33
CA LEU A 13 2.05 5.85 10.86
C LEU A 13 1.35 5.58 12.19
N GLU A 14 1.48 6.47 13.17
CA GLU A 14 0.88 6.27 14.50
C GLU A 14 -0.64 6.18 14.43
N ARG A 15 -1.28 7.04 13.64
CA ARG A 15 -2.72 7.00 13.39
C ARG A 15 -3.13 5.71 12.67
N ALA A 16 -2.35 5.26 11.69
CA ALA A 16 -2.57 4.01 10.98
C ALA A 16 -2.42 2.79 11.91
N HIS A 17 -1.42 2.76 12.79
CA HIS A 17 -1.27 1.70 13.79
C HIS A 17 -2.45 1.69 14.77
N GLN A 18 -2.88 2.86 15.21
CA GLN A 18 -3.99 3.02 16.15
C GLN A 18 -5.30 2.45 15.62
N THR A 19 -5.51 2.34 14.31
CA THR A 19 -6.72 1.70 13.75
C THR A 19 -6.82 0.21 14.05
N ALA A 20 -5.73 -0.44 14.50
CA ALA A 20 -5.76 -1.84 14.94
C ALA A 20 -6.35 -2.02 16.36
N ALA A 21 -6.62 -0.93 17.08
CA ALA A 21 -7.28 -1.00 18.38
C ALA A 21 -8.72 -1.54 18.25
N LYS A 22 -9.22 -2.13 19.34
CA LYS A 22 -10.56 -2.73 19.38
C LYS A 22 -11.64 -1.65 19.56
N TYR A 23 -12.03 -1.00 18.48
CA TYR A 23 -13.16 -0.08 18.46
C TYR A 23 -14.51 -0.81 18.50
N PRO A 24 -15.58 -0.19 19.03
CA PRO A 24 -16.96 -0.65 18.84
C PRO A 24 -17.32 -0.76 17.35
N LEU A 25 -18.27 -1.65 17.02
CA LEU A 25 -18.64 -1.96 15.63
C LEU A 25 -19.17 -0.73 14.88
N GLU A 26 -19.87 0.15 15.58
CA GLU A 26 -20.48 1.37 15.08
C GLU A 26 -19.49 2.56 14.94
N ASP A 27 -18.29 2.45 15.50
CA ASP A 27 -17.31 3.53 15.51
C ASP A 27 -16.35 3.41 14.33
N SER A 28 -16.44 4.35 13.39
CA SER A 28 -15.50 4.45 12.28
C SER A 28 -14.09 4.81 12.80
N GLU A 29 -13.11 3.99 12.44
CA GLU A 29 -11.71 4.22 12.78
C GLU A 29 -11.17 5.52 12.16
N PHE A 30 -11.64 5.90 10.96
CA PHE A 30 -11.30 7.20 10.34
C PHE A 30 -11.55 8.36 11.31
N LYS A 31 -12.76 8.41 11.87
CA LYS A 31 -13.14 9.42 12.85
C LYS A 31 -12.37 9.27 14.16
N ALA A 32 -12.18 8.04 14.62
CA ALA A 32 -11.55 7.77 15.92
C ALA A 32 -10.07 8.16 15.95
N VAL A 33 -9.33 7.97 14.85
CA VAL A 33 -7.91 8.29 14.75
C VAL A 33 -7.61 9.59 14.02
N GLY A 34 -8.65 10.26 13.50
CA GLY A 34 -8.52 11.52 12.78
C GLY A 34 -7.84 11.37 11.41
N LEU A 35 -8.06 10.26 10.70
CA LEU A 35 -7.73 10.11 9.29
C LEU A 35 -8.90 10.61 8.43
N ASN A 36 -8.63 11.07 7.22
CA ASN A 36 -9.66 11.67 6.37
C ASN A 36 -10.10 10.72 5.27
N GLU A 37 -11.41 10.54 5.14
CA GLU A 37 -12.01 9.85 4.00
C GLU A 37 -11.85 10.68 2.73
N GLN A 38 -11.46 10.04 1.63
CA GLN A 38 -11.41 10.65 0.30
C GLN A 38 -12.16 9.79 -0.70
N TYR A 39 -13.12 10.37 -1.43
CA TYR A 39 -13.83 9.69 -2.51
C TYR A 39 -13.33 10.22 -3.86
N LEU A 40 -12.91 9.31 -4.74
CA LEU A 40 -12.32 9.63 -6.04
C LEU A 40 -13.09 8.88 -7.14
N ASP A 41 -13.28 9.54 -8.30
CA ASP A 41 -13.81 8.95 -9.53
C ASP A 41 -15.12 8.15 -9.36
N GLY A 42 -16.00 8.63 -8.47
CA GLY A 42 -17.28 7.97 -8.18
C GLY A 42 -17.16 6.61 -7.48
N PHE A 43 -15.98 6.25 -6.99
CA PHE A 43 -15.74 5.00 -6.27
C PHE A 43 -16.40 5.04 -4.88
N LYS A 44 -17.19 4.03 -4.53
CA LYS A 44 -18.06 4.08 -3.33
C LYS A 44 -17.37 3.73 -2.01
N ALA A 45 -16.16 3.20 -2.05
CA ALA A 45 -15.36 2.96 -0.84
C ALA A 45 -14.36 4.12 -0.68
N PRO A 46 -14.22 4.71 0.52
CA PRO A 46 -13.30 5.81 0.74
C PRO A 46 -11.85 5.34 0.67
N TYR A 47 -10.98 6.19 0.14
CA TYR A 47 -9.52 6.13 0.30
C TYR A 47 -9.11 6.90 1.56
N VAL A 48 -7.89 6.67 2.04
CA VAL A 48 -7.27 7.50 3.09
C VAL A 48 -6.62 8.71 2.45
N ALA A 49 -7.11 9.92 2.68
CA ALA A 49 -6.66 11.13 2.01
C ALA A 49 -5.13 11.33 2.13
N GLU A 50 -4.57 11.05 3.30
CA GLU A 50 -3.14 11.14 3.62
C GLU A 50 -2.25 10.17 2.83
N SER A 51 -2.82 9.08 2.32
CA SER A 51 -2.03 8.08 1.60
C SER A 51 -1.63 8.57 0.20
N GLN A 52 -0.33 8.51 -0.13
CA GLN A 52 0.13 8.91 -1.46
C GLN A 52 -0.07 7.83 -2.52
N ILE A 53 -0.17 6.55 -2.14
CA ILE A 53 -0.50 5.44 -3.05
C ILE A 53 -1.80 4.80 -2.62
N LYS A 54 -2.78 4.83 -3.52
CA LYS A 54 -4.16 4.39 -3.27
C LYS A 54 -4.59 3.43 -4.36
N ILE A 55 -5.16 2.30 -3.97
CA ILE A 55 -5.62 1.27 -4.90
C ILE A 55 -7.10 1.02 -4.65
N GLY A 56 -7.94 1.25 -5.66
CA GLY A 56 -9.36 0.95 -5.61
C GLY A 56 -9.61 -0.46 -6.15
N CYS A 57 -10.31 -1.30 -5.39
CA CYS A 57 -10.51 -2.71 -5.72
C CYS A 57 -11.99 -3.11 -5.76
N SER A 58 -12.38 -3.88 -6.79
CA SER A 58 -13.64 -4.62 -6.77
C SER A 58 -13.43 -6.02 -6.20
N TYR A 59 -14.23 -6.41 -5.23
CA TYR A 59 -14.21 -7.76 -4.65
C TYR A 59 -14.54 -8.82 -5.71
N LYS A 60 -13.72 -9.87 -5.81
CA LYS A 60 -13.93 -11.00 -6.72
C LYS A 60 -14.29 -12.29 -5.98
N ASN A 61 -13.50 -12.67 -4.99
CA ASN A 61 -13.76 -13.88 -4.19
C ASN A 61 -13.00 -13.84 -2.86
N HIS A 62 -13.25 -14.80 -1.96
CA HIS A 62 -12.40 -15.06 -0.82
C HIS A 62 -12.22 -16.55 -0.58
N TYR A 63 -11.14 -16.93 0.10
CA TYR A 63 -10.86 -18.31 0.51
C TYR A 63 -10.62 -18.36 2.02
N LEU A 64 -11.27 -19.29 2.71
CA LEU A 64 -10.95 -19.60 4.10
C LEU A 64 -9.66 -20.43 4.14
N LEU A 65 -8.70 -20.02 4.94
CA LEU A 65 -7.53 -20.81 5.30
C LEU A 65 -7.90 -21.63 6.55
N GLU A 66 -8.27 -22.89 6.36
CA GLU A 66 -8.83 -23.74 7.42
C GLU A 66 -7.86 -23.94 8.59
N GLU A 67 -6.55 -23.89 8.33
CA GLU A 67 -5.50 -24.15 9.31
C GLU A 67 -5.40 -23.06 10.39
N ASN A 68 -5.83 -21.84 10.11
CA ASN A 68 -5.69 -20.70 11.02
C ASN A 68 -6.91 -19.76 11.07
N GLY A 69 -7.97 -20.05 10.31
CA GLY A 69 -9.20 -19.26 10.28
C GLY A 69 -9.06 -17.90 9.56
N CYS A 70 -7.95 -17.62 8.89
CA CYS A 70 -7.78 -16.40 8.11
C CYS A 70 -8.59 -16.46 6.81
N ILE A 71 -8.95 -15.29 6.28
CA ILE A 71 -9.63 -15.16 4.99
C ILE A 71 -8.66 -14.50 4.01
N LEU A 72 -8.34 -15.19 2.91
CA LEU A 72 -7.63 -14.62 1.77
C LEU A 72 -8.65 -13.96 0.84
N VAL A 73 -8.67 -12.63 0.79
CA VAL A 73 -9.57 -11.85 -0.07
C VAL A 73 -8.91 -11.59 -1.43
N ILE A 74 -9.64 -11.84 -2.52
CA ILE A 74 -9.23 -11.54 -3.89
C ILE A 74 -10.04 -10.34 -4.41
N GLY A 75 -9.34 -9.28 -4.81
CA GLY A 75 -9.91 -8.12 -5.49
C GLY A 75 -9.25 -7.88 -6.84
N ALA A 76 -9.99 -7.31 -7.80
CA ALA A 76 -9.41 -6.75 -9.02
C ALA A 76 -9.14 -5.27 -8.82
N VAL A 77 -7.98 -4.82 -9.26
CA VAL A 77 -7.60 -3.41 -9.26
C VAL A 77 -8.41 -2.68 -10.33
N GLU A 78 -9.14 -1.66 -9.92
CA GLU A 78 -9.92 -0.77 -10.78
C GLU A 78 -9.20 0.57 -10.97
N HIS A 79 -8.61 1.11 -9.89
CA HIS A 79 -7.89 2.38 -9.90
C HIS A 79 -6.56 2.26 -9.15
N ILE A 80 -5.56 3.01 -9.60
CA ILE A 80 -4.31 3.25 -8.87
C ILE A 80 -4.02 4.75 -8.94
N TYR A 81 -3.79 5.36 -7.79
CA TYR A 81 -3.34 6.76 -7.68
C TYR A 81 -1.98 6.77 -7.00
N PHE A 82 -1.05 7.53 -7.56
CA PHE A 82 0.27 7.79 -7.02
C PHE A 82 0.80 9.12 -7.59
N PRO A 83 1.77 9.78 -6.92
CA PRO A 83 2.33 11.02 -7.44
C PRO A 83 3.31 10.76 -8.60
N ASP A 84 3.20 11.52 -9.69
CA ASP A 84 3.98 11.28 -10.93
C ASP A 84 5.51 11.20 -10.71
N HIS A 85 6.04 11.96 -9.74
CA HIS A 85 7.49 12.09 -9.51
C HIS A 85 8.15 10.81 -8.96
N ILE A 86 7.39 9.80 -8.55
CA ILE A 86 7.95 8.52 -8.09
C ILE A 86 8.07 7.49 -9.21
N GLN A 87 7.47 7.74 -10.38
CA GLN A 87 7.47 6.80 -11.48
C GLN A 87 8.62 7.07 -12.45
N ASP A 88 9.45 6.06 -12.66
CA ASP A 88 10.44 6.05 -13.73
C ASP A 88 9.77 5.78 -15.09
N THR A 89 10.48 6.09 -16.18
CA THR A 89 9.98 5.98 -17.56
C THR A 89 9.57 4.58 -17.99
N ASP A 90 10.05 3.54 -17.29
CA ASP A 90 9.69 2.15 -17.54
C ASP A 90 8.53 1.65 -16.66
N GLY A 91 7.93 2.54 -15.86
CA GLY A 91 6.80 2.27 -14.99
C GLY A 91 7.17 1.88 -13.55
N PHE A 92 8.47 1.78 -13.20
CA PHE A 92 8.90 1.47 -11.84
C PHE A 92 8.53 2.60 -10.87
N LEU A 93 8.01 2.26 -9.68
CA LEU A 93 7.71 3.22 -8.63
C LEU A 93 8.79 3.16 -7.53
N GLU A 94 9.53 4.25 -7.35
CA GLU A 94 10.52 4.41 -6.27
C GLU A 94 9.81 4.86 -4.99
N LEU A 95 9.38 3.87 -4.19
CA LEU A 95 8.46 4.06 -3.06
C LEU A 95 9.04 4.82 -1.86
N ASP A 96 10.37 4.86 -1.70
CA ASP A 96 11.00 5.58 -0.58
C ASP A 96 10.99 7.11 -0.79
N LYS A 97 10.84 7.60 -2.02
CA LYS A 97 10.61 9.03 -2.31
C LYS A 97 9.41 9.63 -1.60
N ILE A 98 8.43 8.79 -1.22
CA ILE A 98 7.19 9.20 -0.54
C ILE A 98 7.11 8.65 0.90
N ASN A 99 8.25 8.27 1.48
CA ASN A 99 8.35 7.77 2.84
C ASN A 99 7.41 6.59 3.14
N THR A 100 7.28 5.67 2.19
CA THR A 100 6.50 4.44 2.34
C THR A 100 7.05 3.61 3.51
N MET A 101 6.17 3.16 4.41
CA MET A 101 6.56 2.32 5.55
C MET A 101 6.56 0.82 5.20
N ALA A 102 7.52 0.09 5.76
CA ALA A 102 7.50 -1.36 5.84
C ALA A 102 7.20 -1.82 7.28
N ALA A 103 6.41 -2.88 7.42
CA ALA A 103 6.16 -3.52 8.71
C ALA A 103 7.20 -4.62 9.00
N MET A 104 7.57 -4.79 10.26
CA MET A 104 8.50 -5.79 10.76
C MET A 104 7.96 -6.41 12.05
N GLY A 105 7.62 -7.70 12.02
CA GLY A 105 6.97 -8.34 13.17
C GLY A 105 5.56 -7.80 13.40
N GLN A 106 5.18 -7.63 14.66
CA GLN A 106 3.82 -7.18 15.03
C GLN A 106 3.70 -5.65 15.16
N ASP A 107 4.76 -5.00 15.63
CA ASP A 107 4.77 -3.59 16.04
C ASP A 107 6.02 -2.82 15.56
N GLY A 108 6.93 -3.48 14.84
CA GLY A 108 8.09 -2.86 14.24
C GLY A 108 7.75 -2.21 12.90
N TYR A 109 8.32 -1.03 12.65
CA TYR A 109 8.19 -0.32 11.39
C TYR A 109 9.56 0.17 10.92
N ALA A 110 9.80 0.09 9.63
CA ALA A 110 11.02 0.58 8.99
C ALA A 110 10.67 1.56 7.87
N LEU A 111 11.48 2.60 7.74
CA LEU A 111 11.53 3.44 6.56
C LEU A 111 12.57 2.84 5.60
N PRO A 112 12.17 2.14 4.53
CA PRO A 112 13.10 1.53 3.60
C PRO A 112 13.90 2.61 2.87
N LYS A 113 15.14 2.28 2.51
CA LYS A 113 15.98 3.10 1.65
C LYS A 113 16.21 2.37 0.34
N PHE A 114 15.90 3.01 -0.78
CA PHE A 114 16.18 2.48 -2.09
C PHE A 114 17.69 2.52 -2.36
N LEU A 115 18.22 1.38 -2.81
CA LEU A 115 19.64 1.20 -3.11
C LEU A 115 19.94 1.24 -4.61
N GLY A 116 18.90 1.25 -5.44
CA GLY A 116 19.00 1.10 -6.89
C GLY A 116 18.38 -0.19 -7.42
N ARG A 117 18.33 -0.32 -8.74
CA ARG A 117 17.84 -1.50 -9.45
C ARG A 117 19.00 -2.24 -10.11
N LEU A 118 18.99 -3.56 -10.05
CA LEU A 118 19.95 -4.40 -10.76
C LEU A 118 19.39 -4.83 -12.12
N SER A 119 20.28 -4.91 -13.11
CA SER A 119 19.99 -5.50 -14.42
C SER A 119 19.46 -6.93 -14.27
N TYR A 120 18.61 -7.37 -15.21
CA TYR A 120 18.13 -8.75 -15.25
C TYR A 120 19.29 -9.76 -15.16
N ALA A 121 19.21 -10.70 -14.21
CA ALA A 121 20.28 -11.65 -13.95
C ALA A 121 20.36 -12.69 -15.08
N ARG A 122 21.56 -12.86 -15.66
CA ARG A 122 21.86 -13.91 -16.65
C ARG A 122 23.09 -14.69 -16.18
N PRO A 123 23.14 -16.03 -16.33
CA PRO A 123 24.26 -16.85 -15.85
C PRO A 123 25.63 -16.36 -16.34
N GLU A 124 25.68 -15.90 -17.60
CA GLU A 124 26.91 -15.52 -18.29
C GLU A 124 27.39 -14.08 -18.00
N SER A 125 26.67 -13.31 -17.17
CA SER A 125 27.01 -11.90 -16.91
C SER A 125 26.73 -11.48 -15.48
N LYS A 126 27.65 -10.73 -14.87
CA LYS A 126 27.42 -10.15 -13.53
C LYS A 126 26.36 -9.04 -13.58
N PRO A 127 25.40 -9.02 -12.64
CA PRO A 127 24.46 -7.91 -12.51
C PRO A 127 25.18 -6.59 -12.23
N HIS A 128 24.62 -5.50 -12.73
CA HIS A 128 25.07 -4.15 -12.46
C HIS A 128 23.87 -3.25 -12.19
N PHE A 129 24.10 -2.11 -11.54
CA PHE A 129 23.03 -1.13 -11.32
C PHE A 129 22.63 -0.45 -12.63
N ILE A 130 21.32 -0.38 -12.87
CA ILE A 130 20.72 0.27 -14.04
C ILE A 130 20.19 1.66 -13.68
N LYS A 131 20.07 2.54 -14.68
CA LYS A 131 19.47 3.87 -14.51
C LYS A 131 18.14 3.92 -15.24
N ASN A 132 17.06 4.29 -14.54
CA ASN A 132 15.73 4.54 -15.12
C ASN A 132 15.18 3.36 -15.96
N GLY A 133 15.46 2.12 -15.56
CA GLY A 133 14.89 0.93 -16.22
C GLY A 133 15.60 0.44 -17.49
N ALA A 134 16.74 1.04 -17.86
CA ALA A 134 17.61 0.57 -18.95
C ALA A 134 19.03 0.28 -18.45
#